data_AF-A0AA38I0L0-F1
#
_entry.id   AF-A0AA38I0L0-F1
#
_cell.length_a   1.000
_cell.length_b   1.000
_cell.length_c   1.000
_cell.angle_alpha   90.00
_cell.angle_beta   90.00
_cell.angle_gamma   90.00
#
_symmetry.space_group_name_H-M   'P 1'
#
loop_
_entity.id
_entity.type
_entity.pdbx_description
1 polymer ?
#
loop_
_entity_poly.entity_id
_entity_poly.type
_entity_poly.pdbx_seq_one_letter_code
_entity_poly.pdbx_strand_id
1 'polypeptide(L)'
;MANMPLEETLNRWMKEVPKEAGVDVDIFTAHSTRRASTPAGLRKGISIEEIQRTVSWSASTATFAKLYNRAITIRKFANYIKHYSSSQDVD
;
A
#
# COMPACT_ATOMS: atom_id res chain seq x y z
N MET A 1 -17.20 7.80 26.40
CA MET A 1 -16.33 7.40 25.27
C MET A 1 -15.07 8.24 25.38
N ALA A 2 -13.95 7.62 25.78
CA ALA A 2 -12.73 8.34 26.11
C ALA A 2 -12.16 9.06 24.88
N ASN A 3 -11.64 10.26 25.10
CA ASN A 3 -10.97 11.11 24.12
C ASN A 3 -9.63 10.48 23.70
N MET A 4 -9.69 9.43 22.87
CA MET A 4 -8.51 8.75 22.35
C MET A 4 -7.78 9.70 21.39
N PRO A 5 -6.44 9.84 21.51
CA PRO A 5 -5.64 10.64 20.59
C PRO A 5 -5.89 10.28 19.13
N LEU A 6 -5.89 11.29 18.24
CA LEU A 6 -6.13 11.11 16.81
C LEU A 6 -5.17 10.09 16.18
N GLU A 7 -3.89 10.10 16.59
CA GLU A 7 -2.88 9.17 16.10
C GLU A 7 -3.24 7.71 16.41
N GLU A 8 -3.72 7.44 17.63
CA GLU A 8 -4.14 6.10 18.05
C GLU A 8 -5.40 5.65 17.31
N THR A 9 -6.33 6.57 17.07
CA THR A 9 -7.53 6.31 16.27
C THR A 9 -7.18 5.98 14.82
N LEU A 10 -6.27 6.73 14.19
CA LEU A 10 -5.80 6.48 12.83
C LEU A 10 -5.05 5.14 12.73
N ASN A 11 -4.18 4.85 13.69
CA ASN A 11 -3.46 3.57 13.74
C ASN A 11 -4.39 2.37 13.86
N ARG A 12 -5.50 2.52 14.61
CA ARG A 12 -6.55 1.49 14.68
C ARG A 12 -7.26 1.33 13.34
N TRP A 13 -7.73 2.42 12.72
CA TRP A 13 -8.42 2.35 11.42
C TRP A 13 -7.56 1.74 10.32
N MET A 14 -6.25 2.01 10.31
CA MET A 14 -5.32 1.41 9.37
C MET A 14 -5.20 -0.12 9.49
N LYS A 15 -5.69 -0.71 10.58
CA LYS A 15 -5.76 -2.17 10.79
C LYS A 15 -7.18 -2.70 10.67
N GLU A 16 -8.16 -2.04 11.28
CA GLU A 16 -9.54 -2.52 11.30
C GLU A 16 -10.19 -2.45 9.92
N VAL A 17 -10.01 -1.36 9.18
CA VAL A 17 -10.65 -1.20 7.85
C VAL A 17 -10.18 -2.26 6.86
N PRO A 18 -8.86 -2.53 6.68
CA PRO A 18 -8.43 -3.61 5.80
C PRO A 18 -8.87 -4.99 6.28
N LYS A 19 -8.85 -5.22 7.61
CA LYS A 19 -9.29 -6.50 8.20
C LYS A 19 -10.77 -6.76 7.92
N GLU A 20 -11.62 -5.76 8.07
CA GLU A 20 -13.05 -5.82 7.72
C GLU A 20 -13.27 -6.06 6.22
N ALA A 21 -12.37 -5.56 5.37
CA ALA A 21 -12.38 -5.81 3.93
C ALA A 21 -11.80 -7.20 3.53
N GLY A 22 -11.45 -8.06 4.49
CA GLY A 22 -10.89 -9.38 4.24
C GLY A 22 -9.40 -9.38 3.86
N VAL A 23 -8.68 -8.28 4.09
CA VAL A 23 -7.23 -8.19 3.90
C VAL A 23 -6.52 -8.74 5.15
N ASP A 24 -5.61 -9.68 4.94
CA ASP A 24 -4.72 -10.17 6.00
C ASP A 24 -3.74 -9.05 6.43
N VAL A 25 -3.97 -8.48 7.61
CA VAL A 25 -3.18 -7.36 8.16
C VAL A 25 -1.85 -7.78 8.77
N ASP A 26 -1.63 -9.06 9.00
CA ASP A 26 -0.33 -9.60 9.45
C ASP A 26 0.65 -9.65 8.26
N ILE A 27 0.12 -9.87 7.05
CA ILE A 27 0.86 -9.78 5.80
C ILE A 27 0.90 -8.33 5.27
N PHE A 28 -0.25 -7.66 5.22
CA PHE A 28 -0.41 -6.32 4.64
C PHE A 28 -0.53 -5.26 5.73
N THR A 29 0.63 -4.85 6.23
CA THR A 29 0.72 -3.80 7.26
C THR A 29 0.47 -2.40 6.71
N ALA A 30 0.40 -1.39 7.60
CA ALA A 30 0.33 0.02 7.22
C ALA A 30 1.44 0.45 6.25
N HIS A 31 2.63 -0.16 6.34
CA HIS A 31 3.71 0.10 5.40
C HIS A 31 3.34 -0.39 3.99
N SER A 32 2.72 -1.56 3.84
CA SER A 32 2.24 -2.09 2.55
C SER A 32 1.24 -1.15 1.88
N THR A 33 0.30 -0.59 2.64
CA THR A 33 -0.66 0.41 2.14
C THR A 33 0.04 1.67 1.62
N ARG A 34 1.00 2.22 2.40
CA ARG A 34 1.83 3.34 1.94
C ARG A 34 2.56 2.99 0.64
N ARG A 35 3.13 1.78 0.57
CA ARG A 35 3.87 1.35 -0.62
C ARG A 35 2.99 1.20 -1.86
N ALA A 36 1.72 0.87 -1.70
CA ALA A 36 0.75 0.75 -2.79
C ALA A 36 0.15 2.09 -3.22
N SER A 37 -0.11 3.01 -2.28
CA SER A 37 -0.78 4.29 -2.54
C SER A 37 0.12 5.29 -3.29
N THR A 38 1.40 5.37 -2.90
CA THR A 38 2.40 6.25 -3.49
C THR A 38 2.49 6.13 -5.03
N PRO A 39 2.69 4.94 -5.63
CA PRO A 39 2.67 4.80 -7.08
C PRO A 39 1.29 4.90 -7.71
N ALA A 40 0.22 4.64 -6.94
CA ALA A 40 -1.14 4.86 -7.43
C ALA A 40 -1.42 6.35 -7.65
N GLY A 41 -0.92 7.22 -6.78
CA GLY A 41 -0.98 8.68 -6.96
C GLY A 41 -0.26 9.13 -8.23
N LEU A 42 0.96 8.61 -8.46
CA LEU A 42 1.71 8.89 -9.69
C LEU A 42 0.94 8.46 -10.94
N ARG A 43 0.37 7.24 -10.95
CA ARG A 43 -0.47 6.76 -12.06
C ARG A 43 -1.73 7.61 -12.28
N LYS A 44 -2.21 8.27 -11.24
CA LYS A 44 -3.33 9.23 -11.31
C LYS A 44 -2.88 10.65 -11.71
N GLY A 45 -1.61 10.86 -12.02
CA GLY A 45 -1.07 12.15 -12.49
C GLY A 45 -0.67 13.11 -11.38
N ILE A 46 -0.60 12.67 -10.12
CA ILE A 46 -0.07 13.50 -9.02
C ILE A 46 1.45 13.64 -9.20
N SER A 47 1.97 14.86 -9.08
CA SER A 47 3.40 15.12 -9.21
C SER A 47 4.21 14.45 -8.09
N ILE A 48 5.47 14.16 -8.36
CA ILE A 48 6.36 13.48 -7.41
C ILE A 48 6.58 14.36 -6.17
N GLU A 49 6.70 15.67 -6.39
CA GLU A 49 6.90 16.67 -5.34
C GLU A 49 5.72 16.70 -4.36
N GLU A 50 4.49 16.62 -4.89
CA GLU A 50 3.26 16.59 -4.09
C GLU A 50 3.15 15.30 -3.27
N ILE A 51 3.53 14.17 -3.88
CA ILE A 51 3.54 12.90 -3.17
C ILE A 51 4.59 12.92 -2.06
N GLN A 52 5.81 13.39 -2.35
CA GLN A 52 6.90 13.51 -1.36
C GLN A 52 6.50 14.42 -0.19
N ARG A 53 5.84 15.55 -0.46
CA ARG A 53 5.30 16.47 0.56
C ARG A 53 4.28 15.77 1.46
N THR A 54 3.36 15.01 0.86
CA THR A 54 2.27 14.32 1.58
C THR A 54 2.79 13.20 2.48
N VAL A 55 3.83 12.48 2.05
CA VAL A 55 4.40 11.37 2.82
C VAL A 55 5.57 11.79 3.71
N SER A 56 5.77 13.11 3.90
CA SER A 56 6.86 13.71 4.68
C SER A 56 8.25 13.17 4.31
N TRP A 57 8.49 12.90 3.03
CA TRP A 57 9.82 12.56 2.52
C TRP A 57 10.57 13.81 2.12
N SER A 58 11.90 13.81 2.31
CA SER A 58 12.71 14.90 1.75
C SER A 58 12.63 14.82 0.24
N ALA A 59 12.39 15.97 -0.40
CA ALA A 59 12.32 16.10 -1.85
C ALA A 59 13.61 15.61 -2.54
N SER A 60 14.74 15.66 -1.83
CA SER A 60 16.05 15.20 -2.29
C SER A 60 16.23 13.69 -2.38
N THR A 61 15.29 12.89 -1.87
CA THR A 61 15.46 11.42 -1.84
C THR A 61 15.04 10.76 -3.15
N ALA A 62 16.01 10.14 -3.84
CA ALA A 62 15.76 9.26 -4.99
C ALA A 62 14.96 7.97 -4.62
N THR A 63 14.65 7.77 -3.34
CA THR A 63 13.91 6.64 -2.79
C THR A 63 12.55 6.46 -3.45
N PHE A 64 11.82 7.55 -3.73
CA PHE A 64 10.54 7.49 -4.44
C PHE A 64 10.72 6.87 -5.85
N ALA A 65 11.62 7.46 -6.64
CA ALA A 65 11.86 7.02 -8.01
C ALA A 65 12.37 5.57 -8.08
N LYS A 66 13.21 5.14 -7.14
CA LYS A 66 13.82 3.80 -7.13
C LYS A 66 12.87 2.70 -6.62
N LEU A 67 12.10 2.98 -5.58
CA LEU A 67 11.33 1.95 -4.88
C LEU A 67 9.85 1.91 -5.29
N TYR A 68 9.31 3.03 -5.77
CA TYR A 68 7.87 3.18 -5.97
C TYR A 68 7.48 3.33 -7.43
N ASN A 69 8.33 3.85 -8.32
CA ASN A 69 8.05 3.85 -9.77
C ASN A 69 8.27 2.45 -10.41
N ARG A 70 7.70 1.40 -9.82
CA ARG A 70 7.71 0.05 -10.38
C ARG A 70 6.40 -0.19 -11.09
N ALA A 71 6.46 -0.32 -12.42
CA ALA A 71 5.31 -0.69 -13.23
C ALA A 71 4.78 -2.07 -12.78
N ILE A 72 3.50 -2.13 -12.44
CA ILE A 72 2.79 -3.39 -12.28
C ILE A 72 2.55 -3.91 -13.71
N THR A 73 3.40 -4.81 -14.18
CA THR A 73 3.19 -5.44 -15.48
C THR A 73 2.10 -6.51 -15.34
N ILE A 74 1.09 -6.45 -16.21
CA ILE A 74 -0.03 -7.41 -16.25
C ILE A 74 0.46 -8.86 -16.24
N ARG A 75 1.60 -9.12 -16.88
CA ARG A 75 2.25 -10.45 -16.92
C ARG A 75 2.64 -10.99 -15.54
N LYS A 76 3.14 -10.14 -14.63
CA LYS A 76 3.51 -10.57 -13.27
C LYS A 76 2.29 -10.86 -12.41
N PHE A 77 1.24 -10.04 -12.54
CA PHE A 77 -0.02 -10.24 -11.83
C PHE A 77 -0.77 -11.49 -12.30
N ALA A 78 -0.85 -11.69 -13.62
CA ALA A 78 -1.48 -12.89 -14.20
C ALA A 78 -0.77 -14.18 -13.77
N ASN A 79 0.57 -14.18 -13.70
CA ASN A 79 1.32 -15.33 -13.19
C ASN A 79 1.05 -15.57 -11.70
N TYR A 80 0.96 -14.52 -10.88
CA TYR A 80 0.62 -14.65 -9.47
C TYR A 80 -0.75 -15.29 -9.27
N ILE A 81 -1.78 -14.82 -9.98
CA ILE A 81 -3.13 -15.41 -9.89
C ILE A 81 -3.12 -16.87 -10.30
N LYS A 82 -2.46 -17.23 -11.41
CA LYS A 82 -2.36 -18.62 -11.87
C LYS A 82 -1.75 -19.54 -10.80
N HIS A 83 -0.68 -19.12 -10.14
CA HIS A 83 -0.05 -19.91 -9.09
C HIS A 83 -0.89 -19.97 -7.81
N TYR A 84 -1.58 -18.88 -7.46
CA TYR A 84 -2.44 -18.82 -6.28
C TYR A 84 -3.63 -19.77 -6.42
N SER A 85 -4.32 -19.78 -7.57
CA SER A 85 -5.45 -20.68 -7.83
C SER A 85 -5.05 -22.15 -7.75
N SER A 86 -3.92 -22.55 -8.35
CA SER A 86 -3.43 -23.93 -8.29
C SER A 86 -2.98 -24.39 -6.89
N SER A 87 -2.77 -23.45 -5.96
CA SER A 87 -2.38 -23.76 -4.57
C SER A 87 -3.58 -23.91 -3.63
N GLN A 88 -4.79 -23.60 -4.10
CA GLN A 88 -6.05 -23.75 -3.34
C GLN A 88 -6.82 -25.01 -3.73
N ASP A 89 -6.36 -25.74 -4.76
CA ASP A 89 -6.97 -26.99 -5.25
C ASP A 89 -6.39 -28.25 -4.54
N VAL A 90 -5.94 -28.12 -3.30
CA VAL A 90 -5.50 -29.24 -2.47
C VAL A 90 -6.43 -29.34 -1.25
N ASP A 91 -7.59 -29.94 -1.49
CA ASP A 91 -8.41 -30.66 -0.51
C ASP A 91 -8.52 -32.12 -0.97
#